data_AF-A0A7W0J8L1-F1
#
_entry.id   AF-A0A7W0J8L1-F1
#
_cell.length_a   1.000
_cell.length_b   1.000
_cell.length_c   1.000
_cell.angle_alpha   90.00
_cell.angle_beta   90.00
_cell.angle_gamma   90.00
#
_symmetry.space_group_name_H-M   'P 1'
#
loop_
_entity.id
_entity.type
_entity.pdbx_description
1 polymer ?
#
loop_
_entity_poly.entity_id
_entity_poly.type
_entity_poly.pdbx_seq_one_letter_code
_entity_poly.pdbx_strand_id
1 'polypeptide(L)'
;GPRSLMPNPKAGTVCAAEDLPRVINEAKAGRVEFRLDKTANIHVAIGKASFPAEKLFQNFAALMEAIKKARPTGAKGTYIRKISVAATMGPGLKVDPLQAVTISLEE
;
A
#
# COMPACT_ATOMS: atom_id res chain seq x y z
N GLY A 1 -1.86 16.55 -10.11
CA GLY A 1 -1.51 16.89 -11.52
C GLY A 1 -0.94 15.68 -12.26
N PRO A 2 -0.63 15.81 -13.55
CA PRO A 2 -0.21 14.71 -14.44
C PRO A 2 1.06 13.98 -14.01
N ARG A 3 1.91 14.60 -13.19
CA ARG A 3 3.12 13.95 -12.63
C ARG A 3 2.91 13.26 -11.28
N SER A 4 1.68 13.19 -10.75
CA SER A 4 1.34 12.64 -9.42
C SER A 4 2.11 13.22 -8.20
N LEU A 5 3.01 14.17 -8.40
CA LEU A 5 3.84 14.84 -7.39
C LEU A 5 3.17 16.06 -6.72
N MET A 6 1.89 16.27 -6.99
CA MET A 6 1.18 17.44 -6.46
C MET A 6 0.81 17.18 -4.99
N PRO A 7 1.15 18.09 -4.05
CA PRO A 7 0.80 17.92 -2.65
C PRO A 7 -0.72 17.76 -2.48
N ASN A 8 -1.15 16.77 -1.68
CA ASN A 8 -2.55 16.48 -1.44
C ASN A 8 -2.84 16.40 0.07
N PRO A 9 -3.82 17.15 0.60
CA PRO A 9 -4.24 17.05 2.00
C PRO A 9 -4.68 15.65 2.41
N LYS A 10 -5.35 14.91 1.51
CA LYS A 10 -5.76 13.51 1.77
C LYS A 10 -4.57 12.54 1.87
N ALA A 11 -3.45 12.89 1.25
CA ALA A 11 -2.22 12.14 1.35
C ALA A 11 -1.43 12.48 2.62
N GLY A 12 -1.82 13.53 3.36
CA GLY A 12 -1.08 14.02 4.52
C GLY A 12 0.25 14.67 4.14
N THR A 13 0.43 15.10 2.89
CA THR A 13 1.59 15.89 2.45
C THR A 13 1.38 17.39 2.64
N VAL A 14 0.18 17.81 3.05
CA VAL A 14 -0.17 19.18 3.42
C VAL A 14 -0.48 19.15 4.92
N CYS A 15 0.51 19.49 5.74
CA CYS A 15 0.42 19.46 7.20
C CYS A 15 0.62 20.86 7.78
N ALA A 16 0.16 21.05 9.03
CA ALA A 16 0.49 22.23 9.82
C ALA A 16 2.01 22.28 10.09
N ALA A 17 2.54 23.47 10.35
CA ALA A 17 3.98 23.69 10.48
C ALA A 17 4.66 22.83 11.56
N GLU A 18 3.89 22.40 12.57
CA GLU A 18 4.36 21.60 13.71
C GLU A 18 4.69 20.14 13.33
N ASP A 19 3.99 19.57 12.34
CA ASP A 19 4.14 18.15 11.92
C ASP A 19 5.17 17.95 10.80
N LEU A 20 5.71 19.04 10.24
CA LEU A 20 6.72 19.02 9.17
C LEU A 20 7.90 18.05 9.43
N PRO A 21 8.58 18.07 10.60
CA PRO A 21 9.73 17.20 10.83
C PRO A 21 9.37 15.72 10.77
N ARG A 22 8.20 15.33 11.28
CA ARG A 22 7.69 13.96 11.21
C ARG A 22 7.42 13.55 9.77
N VAL A 23 6.72 14.39 9.02
CA VAL A 23 6.34 14.11 7.63
C VAL A 23 7.57 13.96 6.74
N ILE A 24 8.63 14.77 6.93
CA ILE A 24 9.83 14.62 6.09
C ILE A 24 10.59 13.34 6.45
N ASN A 25 10.60 12.94 7.73
CA ASN A 25 11.22 11.69 8.16
C ASN A 25 10.49 10.47 7.59
N GLU A 26 9.15 10.48 7.63
CA GLU A 26 8.32 9.43 7.02
C GLU A 26 8.48 9.38 5.50
N ALA A 27 8.53 10.54 4.83
CA ALA A 27 8.76 10.61 3.40
C ALA A 27 10.14 10.06 3.00
N LYS A 28 11.19 10.38 3.78
CA LYS A 28 12.55 9.83 3.58
C LYS A 28 12.62 8.32 3.84
N ALA A 29 11.83 7.82 4.78
CA ALA A 29 11.73 6.39 5.07
C ALA A 29 11.03 5.58 3.96
N GLY A 30 10.58 6.24 2.88
CA GLY A 30 9.99 5.57 1.73
C GLY A 30 8.49 5.31 1.88
N ARG A 31 7.77 6.17 2.60
CA ARG A 31 6.31 6.12 2.70
C ARG A 31 5.68 6.03 1.31
N VAL A 32 4.92 4.97 1.07
CA VAL A 32 4.19 4.76 -0.19
C VAL A 32 2.72 5.09 0.03
N GLU A 33 2.19 5.93 -0.85
CA GLU A 33 0.78 6.27 -0.85
C GLU A 33 0.04 5.41 -1.86
N PHE A 34 -1.12 4.91 -1.46
CA PHE A 34 -2.01 4.18 -2.35
C PHE A 34 -3.31 4.96 -2.56
N ARG A 35 -3.77 4.99 -3.81
CA ARG A 35 -5.02 5.62 -4.22
C ARG A 35 -5.87 4.60 -4.96
N LEU A 36 -7.19 4.76 -4.85
CA LEU A 36 -8.14 4.04 -5.67
C LEU A 36 -8.22 4.65 -7.07
N ASP A 37 -8.09 3.78 -8.07
CA ASP A 37 -8.36 4.14 -9.46
C ASP A 37 -9.87 4.18 -9.74
N LYS A 38 -10.25 4.69 -10.92
CA LYS A 38 -11.66 4.76 -11.33
C LYS A 38 -12.35 3.39 -11.37
N THR A 39 -11.58 2.32 -11.56
CA THR A 39 -12.05 0.94 -11.56
C THR A 39 -12.04 0.29 -10.16
N ALA A 40 -11.86 1.08 -9.10
CA ALA A 40 -11.73 0.64 -7.72
C ALA A 40 -10.60 -0.37 -7.47
N ASN A 41 -9.53 -0.29 -8.26
CA ASN A 41 -8.31 -1.07 -8.03
C ASN A 41 -7.28 -0.22 -7.28
N ILE A 42 -6.40 -0.90 -6.55
CA ILE A 42 -5.27 -0.32 -5.85
C ILE A 42 -4.00 -0.88 -6.46
N HIS A 43 -3.09 0.00 -6.89
CA HIS A 43 -1.79 -0.35 -7.45
C HIS A 43 -0.68 0.17 -6.54
N VAL A 44 0.14 -0.73 -6.00
CA VAL A 44 1.24 -0.39 -5.08
C VAL A 44 2.47 -1.20 -5.42
N ALA A 45 3.61 -0.54 -5.49
CA ALA A 45 4.90 -1.19 -5.60
C ALA A 45 5.40 -1.56 -4.19
N ILE A 46 5.52 -2.86 -3.91
CA ILE A 46 5.99 -3.39 -2.61
C ILE A 46 7.53 -3.40 -2.50
N GLY A 47 8.25 -3.21 -3.60
CA GLY A 47 9.72 -3.22 -3.62
C GLY A 47 10.29 -3.46 -5.01
N LYS A 48 11.60 -3.74 -5.06
CA LYS A 48 12.32 -4.15 -6.28
C LYS A 48 12.66 -5.63 -6.21
N ALA A 49 12.86 -6.25 -7.37
CA ALA A 49 13.28 -7.65 -7.46
C ALA A 49 14.65 -7.94 -6.79
N SER A 50 15.46 -6.91 -6.57
CA SER A 50 16.74 -7.02 -5.88
C SER A 50 16.63 -7.12 -4.35
N PHE A 51 15.43 -6.99 -3.78
CA PHE A 51 15.23 -7.10 -2.33
C PHE A 51 15.16 -8.57 -1.91
N PRO A 52 15.64 -8.91 -0.71
CA PRO A 52 15.49 -10.26 -0.18
C PRO A 52 14.01 -10.60 0.02
N ALA A 53 13.68 -11.89 -0.14
CA ALA A 53 12.30 -12.38 -0.08
C ALA A 53 11.60 -12.03 1.24
N GLU A 54 12.32 -12.08 2.36
CA GLU A 54 11.82 -11.71 3.68
C GLU A 54 11.34 -10.26 3.74
N LYS A 55 12.10 -9.31 3.18
CA LYS A 55 11.72 -7.90 3.14
C LYS A 55 10.53 -7.66 2.24
N LEU A 56 10.43 -8.38 1.12
CA LEU A 56 9.26 -8.31 0.24
C LEU A 56 7.99 -8.84 0.94
N PHE A 57 8.14 -9.92 1.72
CA PHE A 57 7.05 -10.47 2.53
C PHE A 57 6.61 -9.49 3.63
N GLN A 58 7.57 -8.89 4.36
CA GLN A 58 7.28 -7.89 5.38
C GLN A 58 6.54 -6.66 4.80
N ASN A 59 6.97 -6.16 3.64
CA ASN A 59 6.30 -5.05 2.97
C ASN A 59 4.89 -5.41 2.52
N PHE A 60 4.69 -6.64 2.03
CA PHE A 60 3.38 -7.13 1.63
C PHE A 60 2.43 -7.25 2.84
N ALA A 61 2.90 -7.80 3.96
CA ALA A 61 2.12 -7.91 5.20
C ALA A 61 1.70 -6.52 5.71
N ALA A 62 2.63 -5.57 5.77
CA ALA A 62 2.35 -4.20 6.19
C ALA A 62 1.31 -3.50 5.28
N LEU A 63 1.39 -3.72 3.97
CA LEU A 63 0.41 -3.21 3.02
C LEU A 63 -0.99 -3.79 3.27
N MET A 64 -1.09 -5.10 3.48
CA MET A 64 -2.37 -5.77 3.75
C MET A 64 -3.01 -5.30 5.05
N GLU A 65 -2.22 -5.08 6.09
CA GLU A 65 -2.70 -4.52 7.36
C GLU A 65 -3.22 -3.08 7.18
N ALA A 66 -2.49 -2.25 6.44
CA ALA A 66 -2.90 -0.88 6.14
C ALA A 66 -4.22 -0.85 5.34
N ILE A 67 -4.39 -1.75 4.36
CA ILE A 67 -5.64 -1.88 3.59
C ILE A 67 -6.80 -2.31 4.49
N LYS A 68 -6.57 -3.26 5.40
CA LYS A 68 -7.58 -3.72 6.36
C LYS A 68 -8.05 -2.57 7.27
N LYS A 69 -7.12 -1.74 7.76
CA LYS A 69 -7.43 -0.54 8.57
C LYS A 69 -8.16 0.54 7.76
N ALA A 70 -7.86 0.66 6.47
CA ALA A 70 -8.51 1.60 5.56
C ALA A 70 -9.93 1.20 5.12
N ARG A 71 -10.47 0.06 5.61
CA ARG A 71 -11.82 -0.40 5.28
C ARG A 71 -12.87 0.62 5.76
N PRO A 72 -13.69 1.19 4.86
CA PRO A 72 -14.75 2.10 5.26
C PRO A 72 -15.89 1.32 5.94
N THR A 73 -16.52 1.93 6.95
CA THR A 73 -17.59 1.33 7.77
C THR A 73 -18.82 0.90 6.97
N GLY A 74 -19.06 1.53 5.82
CA GLY A 74 -20.18 1.18 4.91
C GLY A 74 -19.92 0.00 3.96
N ALA A 75 -18.71 -0.56 3.92
CA ALA A 75 -18.37 -1.65 3.01
C ALA A 75 -18.92 -3.00 3.50
N LYS A 76 -20.01 -3.46 2.88
CA LYS A 76 -20.64 -4.76 3.12
C LYS A 76 -19.99 -5.87 2.26
N GLY A 77 -19.87 -7.07 2.81
CA GLY A 77 -19.33 -8.25 2.12
C GLY A 77 -17.79 -8.33 2.11
N THR A 78 -17.26 -9.14 1.19
CA THR A 78 -15.81 -9.38 1.04
C THR A 78 -15.12 -8.14 0.50
N TYR A 79 -14.27 -7.52 1.34
CA TYR A 79 -13.59 -6.27 1.02
C TYR A 79 -12.49 -6.45 -0.04
N ILE A 80 -11.73 -7.56 0.03
CA ILE A 80 -10.66 -7.88 -0.93
C ILE A 80 -11.10 -9.07 -1.77
N ARG A 81 -11.29 -8.85 -3.08
CA ARG A 81 -11.80 -9.89 -4.00
C ARG A 81 -10.71 -10.70 -4.68
N LYS A 82 -9.62 -10.05 -5.08
CA LYS A 82 -8.50 -10.67 -5.80
C LYS A 82 -7.21 -9.94 -5.47
N ILE A 83 -6.12 -10.68 -5.38
CA ILE A 83 -4.78 -10.14 -5.23
C ILE A 83 -3.92 -10.76 -6.33
N SER A 84 -3.20 -9.91 -7.06
CA SER A 84 -2.25 -10.33 -8.09
C SER A 84 -0.91 -9.65 -7.84
N VAL A 85 0.13 -10.46 -7.68
CA VAL A 85 1.51 -9.99 -7.56
C VAL A 85 2.19 -10.20 -8.89
N ALA A 86 2.79 -9.15 -9.44
CA ALA A 86 3.47 -9.20 -10.73
C ALA A 86 4.76 -8.38 -10.66
N ALA A 87 5.79 -8.84 -11.37
CA ALA A 87 6.93 -8.01 -11.71
C ALA A 87 6.56 -7.05 -12.85
N THR A 88 7.33 -5.98 -13.04
CA THR A 88 7.06 -4.95 -14.07
C THR A 88 6.94 -5.53 -15.48
N MET A 89 7.72 -6.57 -15.80
CA MET A 89 7.72 -7.24 -17.11
C MET A 89 7.40 -8.75 -16.99
N GLY A 90 6.73 -9.17 -15.92
CA GLY A 90 6.45 -10.58 -15.65
C GLY A 90 4.96 -10.92 -15.66
N PRO A 91 4.60 -12.21 -15.80
CA PRO A 91 3.22 -12.65 -15.63
C PRO A 91 2.75 -12.40 -14.19
N GLY A 92 1.46 -12.09 -14.03
CA GLY A 92 0.85 -11.89 -12.71
C GLY A 92 0.47 -13.21 -12.06
N LEU A 93 0.97 -13.44 -10.84
CA LEU A 93 0.62 -14.57 -10.00
C LEU A 93 -0.56 -14.19 -9.09
N LYS A 94 -1.62 -15.00 -9.14
CA LYS A 94 -2.77 -14.83 -8.24
C LYS A 94 -2.41 -15.40 -6.88
N VAL A 95 -2.65 -14.61 -5.84
CA VAL A 95 -2.46 -15.01 -4.45
C VAL A 95 -3.83 -15.23 -3.81
N ASP A 96 -3.92 -16.20 -2.90
CA ASP A 96 -5.15 -16.43 -2.15
C ASP A 96 -5.45 -15.22 -1.23
N PRO A 97 -6.58 -14.52 -1.43
CA PRO A 97 -6.94 -13.37 -0.63
C PRO A 97 -7.21 -13.70 0.84
N LEU A 98 -7.64 -14.93 1.16
CA LEU A 98 -7.94 -15.31 2.54
C LEU A 98 -6.66 -15.45 3.37
N GLN A 99 -5.67 -16.14 2.80
CA GLN A 99 -4.35 -16.28 3.44
C GLN A 99 -3.67 -14.92 3.56
N ALA A 100 -3.69 -14.09 2.51
CA ALA A 100 -3.04 -12.79 2.50
C ALA A 100 -3.58 -11.80 3.56
N VAL A 101 -4.84 -11.92 3.97
CA VAL A 101 -5.45 -11.05 5.00
C VAL A 101 -5.04 -11.47 6.42
N THR A 102 -4.65 -12.72 6.60
CA THR A 102 -4.25 -13.31 7.89
C THR A 102 -2.75 -13.17 8.14
N ILE A 103 -1.95 -12.77 7.14
CA ILE A 103 -0.53 -12.48 7.33
C ILE A 103 -0.39 -11.23 8.19
N SER A 104 -0.32 -11.44 9.50
CA SER A 104 0.25 -10.49 10.46
C SER A 104 1.73 -10.81 10.62
N LEU A 105 2.55 -9.77 10.73
CA LEU A 105 3.92 -9.92 11.20
C LEU A 105 3.83 -10.46 12.64
N GLU A 106 4.07 -11.76 12.83
CA GLU A 106 4.55 -12.23 14.12
C GLU A 106 5.94 -11.59 14.31
N GLU A 107 6.12 -10.98 15.49
CA GLU A 107 7.28 -10.17 15.87
C GLU A 107 8.63 -10.87 15.64
#